data_AF-A0A0R1JHT0-F1
#
_entry.id   AF-A0A0R1JHT0-F1
#
_cell.length_a   1.000
_cell.length_b   1.000
_cell.length_c   1.000
_cell.angle_alpha   90.00
_cell.angle_beta   90.00
_cell.angle_gamma   90.00
#
_symmetry.space_group_name_H-M   'P 1'
#
loop_
_entity.id
_entity.type
_entity.pdbx_description
1 polymer ?
#
loop_
_entity_poly.entity_id
_entity_poly.type
_entity_poly.pdbx_seq_one_letter_code
_entity_poly.pdbx_strand_id
1 'polypeptide(L)'
;MAYAVIAASMQDKTLSLAYGGLDGEKLTSFKDAELKAISLLITELSGATLPALHTLTDAIIPELQAVRGDLRKLPLHLPEGLVISWLGQDHCLLAVMDDTETYQLHLEIVPI
;
A
#
# COMPACT_ATOMS: atom_id res chain seq x y z
N MET A 1 18.34 1.67 -12.37
CA MET A 1 17.62 1.84 -11.10
C MET A 1 16.68 0.67 -10.96
N ALA A 2 16.63 0.01 -9.82
CA ALA A 2 15.62 -1.00 -9.52
C ALA A 2 14.81 -0.54 -8.30
N TYR A 3 13.66 -1.17 -8.11
CA TYR A 3 12.76 -0.85 -7.00
C TYR A 3 12.35 -2.13 -6.29
N ALA A 4 12.22 -2.04 -4.98
CA ALA A 4 11.52 -3.01 -4.17
C ALA A 4 10.24 -2.37 -3.62
N VAL A 5 9.22 -3.20 -3.45
CA VAL A 5 8.03 -2.86 -2.68
C VAL A 5 7.95 -3.83 -1.53
N ILE A 6 7.87 -3.33 -0.30
CA ILE A 6 7.81 -4.15 0.90
C ILE A 6 6.56 -3.76 1.65
N ALA A 7 5.74 -4.74 2.02
CA ALA A 7 4.53 -4.57 2.80
C ALA A 7 4.59 -5.44 4.06
N ALA A 8 4.10 -4.88 5.16
CA ALA A 8 3.95 -5.55 6.44
C ALA A 8 2.59 -5.21 7.02
N SER A 9 1.76 -6.22 7.25
CA SER A 9 0.46 -6.07 7.89
C SER A 9 0.42 -6.77 9.23
N MET A 10 -0.24 -6.15 10.21
CA MET A 10 -0.54 -6.69 11.51
C MET A 10 -2.06 -6.76 11.64
N GLN A 11 -2.58 -7.95 11.87
CA GLN A 11 -3.98 -8.18 12.18
C GLN A 11 -4.11 -9.26 13.26
N ASP A 12 -4.89 -9.03 14.30
CA ASP A 12 -5.14 -10.02 15.36
C ASP A 12 -3.85 -10.62 15.95
N LYS A 13 -2.82 -9.77 16.13
CA LYS A 13 -1.47 -10.14 16.59
C LYS A 13 -0.68 -11.06 15.65
N THR A 14 -1.12 -11.18 14.40
CA THR A 14 -0.43 -11.90 13.33
C THR A 14 0.23 -10.91 12.40
N LEU A 15 1.55 -11.07 12.20
CA LEU A 15 2.33 -10.31 11.23
C LEU A 15 2.39 -11.07 9.91
N SER A 16 2.01 -10.41 8.82
CA SER A 16 2.17 -10.90 7.45
C SER A 16 3.10 -9.97 6.68
N LEU A 17 3.89 -10.55 5.77
CA LEU A 17 4.83 -9.83 4.92
C LEU A 17 4.52 -10.15 3.46
N ALA A 18 4.53 -9.12 2.63
CA ALA A 18 4.44 -9.26 1.18
C ALA A 18 5.48 -8.35 0.52
N TYR A 19 5.96 -8.73 -0.67
CA TYR A 19 6.97 -7.95 -1.36
C TYR A 19 6.88 -8.08 -2.88
N GLY A 20 7.57 -7.18 -3.58
CA GLY A 20 7.70 -7.14 -5.03
C GLY A 20 9.01 -6.49 -5.46
N GLY A 21 9.48 -6.81 -6.66
CA GLY A 21 10.78 -6.29 -7.13
C GLY A 21 12.01 -7.02 -6.58
N LEU A 22 11.78 -8.15 -5.89
CA LEU A 22 12.78 -9.05 -5.34
C LEU A 22 12.63 -10.46 -5.96
N ASP A 23 13.59 -11.35 -5.73
CA ASP A 23 13.53 -12.78 -6.10
C ASP A 23 13.17 -13.10 -7.56
N GLY A 24 13.72 -12.33 -8.50
CA GLY A 24 13.61 -12.59 -9.94
C GLY A 24 12.50 -11.80 -10.64
N GLU A 25 11.58 -11.18 -9.90
CA GLU A 25 10.69 -10.13 -10.40
C GLU A 25 11.44 -8.79 -10.30
N LYS A 26 11.79 -8.16 -11.43
CA LYS A 26 12.47 -6.86 -11.43
C LYS A 26 11.48 -5.73 -11.73
N LEU A 27 11.40 -4.76 -10.83
CA LEU A 27 10.72 -3.49 -11.07
C LEU A 27 11.76 -2.48 -11.53
N THR A 28 11.70 -2.08 -12.80
CA THR A 28 12.74 -1.25 -13.44
C THR A 28 12.33 0.22 -13.56
N SER A 29 11.08 0.55 -13.23
CA SER A 29 10.58 1.92 -13.20
C SER A 29 9.79 2.17 -11.91
N PHE A 30 9.79 3.42 -11.44
CA PHE A 30 9.01 3.81 -10.27
C PHE A 30 7.52 3.55 -10.49
N LYS A 31 7.04 3.76 -11.72
CA LYS A 31 5.66 3.46 -12.12
C LYS A 31 5.30 1.98 -11.95
N ASP A 32 6.19 1.06 -12.31
CA ASP A 32 5.96 -0.38 -12.09
C ASP A 32 5.93 -0.69 -10.59
N ALA A 33 6.76 0.00 -9.80
CA ALA A 33 6.72 -0.10 -8.35
C ALA A 33 5.44 0.47 -7.75
N GLU A 34 4.91 1.58 -8.26
CA GLU A 34 3.61 2.12 -7.85
C GLU A 34 2.47 1.14 -8.19
N LEU A 35 2.48 0.55 -9.38
CA LEU A 35 1.50 -0.48 -9.75
C LEU A 35 1.57 -1.70 -8.84
N LYS A 36 2.79 -2.17 -8.52
CA LYS A 36 2.99 -3.30 -7.60
C LYS A 36 2.54 -2.93 -6.19
N ALA A 37 2.86 -1.74 -5.71
CA ALA A 37 2.43 -1.20 -4.42
C ALA A 37 0.91 -1.15 -4.31
N ILE A 38 0.23 -0.60 -5.31
CA ILE A 38 -1.23 -0.57 -5.39
C ILE A 38 -1.79 -2.00 -5.37
N SER A 39 -1.22 -2.92 -6.15
CA SER A 39 -1.68 -4.31 -6.20
C SER A 39 -1.52 -5.03 -4.86
N LEU A 40 -0.39 -4.83 -4.17
CA LEU A 40 -0.14 -5.41 -2.84
C LEU A 40 -1.09 -4.79 -1.81
N LEU A 41 -1.24 -3.47 -1.80
CA LEU A 41 -2.16 -2.75 -0.92
C LEU A 41 -3.60 -3.25 -1.07
N ILE A 42 -4.10 -3.37 -2.31
CA ILE A 42 -5.44 -3.91 -2.57
C ILE A 42 -5.56 -5.35 -2.09
N THR A 43 -4.53 -6.18 -2.32
CA THR A 43 -4.54 -7.59 -1.89
C THR A 43 -4.62 -7.71 -0.37
N GLU A 44 -3.78 -6.97 0.36
CA GLU A 44 -3.74 -6.97 1.82
C GLU A 44 -5.05 -6.43 2.42
N LEU A 45 -5.58 -5.35 1.85
CA LEU A 45 -6.87 -4.77 2.29
C LEU A 45 -8.04 -5.71 2.01
N SER A 46 -8.06 -6.37 0.85
CA SER A 46 -9.14 -7.31 0.49
C SER A 46 -9.06 -8.63 1.28
N GLY A 47 -7.86 -8.99 1.77
CA GLY A 47 -7.64 -10.16 2.61
C GLY A 47 -7.96 -9.92 4.09
N ALA A 48 -8.10 -8.66 4.51
CA ALA A 48 -8.40 -8.32 5.89
C ALA A 48 -9.83 -8.75 6.25
N THR A 49 -9.99 -9.45 7.37
CA THR A 49 -11.28 -10.03 7.78
C THR A 49 -12.03 -9.20 8.84
N LEU A 50 -11.46 -8.05 9.24
CA LEU A 50 -12.05 -7.20 10.27
C LEU A 50 -13.22 -6.38 9.69
N PRO A 51 -14.43 -6.47 10.28
CA PRO A 51 -15.59 -5.72 9.80
C PRO A 51 -15.37 -4.19 9.79
N ALA A 52 -14.57 -3.67 10.71
CA ALA A 52 -14.24 -2.24 10.80
C ALA A 52 -13.44 -1.75 9.58
N LEU A 53 -12.67 -2.63 8.93
CA LEU A 53 -11.94 -2.28 7.71
C LEU A 53 -12.83 -2.17 6.49
N HIS A 54 -14.02 -2.80 6.45
CA HIS A 54 -14.85 -2.80 5.25
C HIS A 54 -15.18 -1.38 4.77
N THR A 55 -15.50 -0.45 5.67
CA THR A 55 -15.76 0.95 5.31
C THR A 55 -14.51 1.63 4.74
N LEU A 56 -13.33 1.34 5.30
CA LEU A 56 -12.06 1.88 4.84
C LEU A 56 -11.68 1.30 3.47
N THR A 57 -11.82 -0.01 3.28
CA THR A 57 -11.51 -0.69 2.02
C THR A 57 -12.47 -0.30 0.90
N ASP A 58 -13.77 -0.17 1.21
CA ASP A 58 -14.79 0.26 0.25
C ASP A 58 -14.54 1.70 -0.24
N ALA A 59 -13.98 2.56 0.61
CA ALA A 59 -13.61 3.92 0.25
C ALA A 59 -12.29 4.00 -0.52
N ILE A 60 -11.28 3.21 -0.15
CA ILE A 60 -9.91 3.33 -0.69
C ILE A 60 -9.69 2.53 -1.97
N ILE A 61 -10.20 1.29 -2.05
CA ILE A 61 -9.91 0.39 -3.18
C ILE A 61 -10.32 1.02 -4.53
N PRO A 62 -11.49 1.66 -4.69
CA PRO A 62 -11.87 2.30 -5.95
C PRO A 62 -10.90 3.42 -6.36
N GLU A 63 -10.45 4.24 -5.41
CA GLU A 63 -9.50 5.33 -5.65
C GLU A 63 -8.12 4.78 -6.09
N LEU A 64 -7.63 3.73 -5.42
CA LEU A 64 -6.39 3.04 -5.78
C LEU A 64 -6.44 2.44 -7.20
N GLN A 65 -7.59 1.88 -7.58
CA GLN A 65 -7.78 1.35 -8.93
C GLN A 65 -7.86 2.46 -9.99
N ALA A 66 -8.37 3.64 -9.64
CA ALA A 66 -8.51 4.77 -10.56
C ALA A 66 -7.17 5.41 -10.92
N VAL A 67 -6.18 5.42 -10.02
CA VAL A 67 -4.91 6.14 -10.22
C VAL A 67 -3.92 5.47 -11.18
N ARG A 68 -4.13 4.20 -11.57
CA ARG A 68 -3.37 3.49 -12.62
C ARG A 68 -1.84 3.61 -12.51
N GLY A 69 -1.29 3.50 -11.29
CA GLY A 69 0.15 3.57 -11.06
C GLY A 69 0.71 4.98 -11.06
N ASP A 70 -0.02 5.92 -10.46
CA ASP A 70 0.46 7.25 -10.14
C ASP A 70 -0.16 7.67 -8.80
N LEU A 71 0.51 7.32 -7.71
CA LEU A 71 0.01 7.55 -6.35
C LEU A 71 -0.18 9.04 -6.04
N ARG A 72 0.44 9.93 -6.80
CA ARG A 72 0.26 11.39 -6.67
C ARG A 72 -1.09 11.87 -7.20
N LYS A 73 -1.79 11.06 -7.98
CA LYS A 73 -3.15 11.35 -8.44
C LYS A 73 -4.23 11.00 -7.42
N LEU A 74 -3.86 10.37 -6.30
CA LEU A 74 -4.82 10.11 -5.24
C LEU A 74 -5.37 11.45 -4.71
N PRO A 75 -6.65 11.50 -4.33
CA PRO A 75 -7.25 12.71 -3.83
C PRO A 75 -6.47 13.24 -2.62
N LEU A 76 -6.35 14.57 -2.53
CA LEU A 76 -5.68 15.26 -1.42
C LEU A 76 -6.29 14.90 -0.05
N HIS A 77 -7.57 14.52 -0.03
CA HIS A 77 -8.30 14.08 1.16
C HIS A 77 -8.56 12.59 0.99
N LEU A 78 -7.61 11.78 1.43
CA LEU A 78 -7.80 10.34 1.54
C LEU A 78 -8.74 10.05 2.72
N PRO A 79 -9.46 8.92 2.71
CA PRO A 79 -10.22 8.47 3.86
C PRO A 79 -9.36 8.43 5.13
N GLU A 80 -9.95 8.75 6.28
CA GLU A 80 -9.27 8.61 7.57
C GLU A 80 -8.74 7.18 7.72
N GLY A 81 -7.47 7.05 8.08
CA GLY A 81 -6.80 5.75 8.18
C GLY A 81 -5.83 5.44 7.06
N LEU A 82 -5.80 6.16 5.92
CA LEU A 82 -4.74 6.05 4.91
C LEU A 82 -3.84 7.28 4.89
N VAL A 83 -2.53 7.04 5.04
CA VAL A 83 -1.49 8.06 4.98
C VAL A 83 -0.50 7.71 3.88
N ILE A 84 -0.13 8.71 3.07
CA ILE A 84 0.94 8.59 2.09
C ILE A 84 2.01 9.62 2.42
N SER A 85 3.23 9.13 2.68
CA SER A 85 4.41 9.94 2.98
C SER A 85 5.42 9.84 1.84
N TRP A 86 5.78 10.99 1.26
CA TRP A 86 6.79 11.07 0.22
C TRP A 86 8.15 11.36 0.85
N LEU A 87 9.09 10.42 0.71
CA LEU A 87 10.45 10.51 1.27
C LEU A 87 11.48 10.95 0.22
N GLY A 88 11.07 10.97 -1.06
CA GLY A 88 11.86 11.46 -2.18
C GLY A 88 11.03 11.51 -3.47
N GLN A 89 11.71 11.64 -4.62
CA GLN A 89 11.02 11.58 -5.92
C GLN A 89 10.53 10.18 -6.26
N ASP A 90 11.30 9.15 -5.92
CA ASP A 90 10.99 7.75 -6.24
C ASP A 90 10.99 6.85 -5.00
N HIS A 91 10.55 7.42 -3.86
CA HIS A 91 10.49 6.76 -2.55
C HIS A 91 9.28 7.27 -1.77
N CYS A 92 8.37 6.36 -1.42
CA CYS A 92 7.20 6.68 -0.61
C CYS A 92 6.80 5.54 0.32
N LEU A 93 6.06 5.91 1.36
CA LEU A 93 5.45 5.03 2.35
C LEU A 93 3.93 5.22 2.30
N LEU A 94 3.20 4.12 2.26
CA LEU A 94 1.75 4.05 2.45
C LEU A 94 1.51 3.35 3.80
N ALA A 95 0.71 3.97 4.65
CA ALA A 95 0.29 3.39 5.92
C ALA A 95 -1.23 3.36 5.99
N VAL A 96 -1.79 2.20 6.34
CA VAL A 96 -3.20 2.03 6.64
C VAL A 96 -3.35 1.61 8.10
N MET A 97 -4.23 2.27 8.83
CA MET A 97 -4.58 1.91 10.19
C MET A 97 -6.07 2.10 10.40
N ASP A 98 -6.72 1.13 11.05
CA ASP A 98 -8.10 1.29 11.46
C ASP A 98 -8.24 2.15 12.73
N ASP A 99 -9.45 2.56 13.05
CA ASP A 99 -9.74 3.40 14.22
C ASP A 99 -9.48 2.69 15.56
N THR A 100 -9.51 1.35 15.56
CA THR A 100 -9.25 0.54 16.76
C THR A 100 -7.79 0.13 16.94
N GLU A 101 -6.92 0.48 16.00
CA GLU A 101 -5.50 0.08 15.93
C GLU A 101 -5.27 -1.45 15.89
N THR A 102 -6.32 -2.23 15.65
CA THR A 102 -6.25 -3.70 15.55
C THR A 102 -5.73 -4.17 14.20
N TYR A 103 -5.78 -3.29 13.20
CA TYR A 103 -5.18 -3.46 11.90
C TYR A 103 -4.19 -2.35 11.59
N GLN A 104 -3.01 -2.75 11.16
CA GLN A 104 -1.97 -1.85 10.68
C GLN A 104 -1.35 -2.45 9.44
N LEU A 105 -1.21 -1.68 8.38
CA LEU A 105 -0.50 -2.06 7.17
C LEU A 105 0.47 -0.95 6.81
N HIS A 106 1.74 -1.32 6.67
CA HIS A 106 2.78 -0.44 6.17
C HIS A 106 3.29 -0.99 4.85
N LEU A 107 3.40 -0.13 3.84
CA LEU A 107 3.92 -0.49 2.53
C LEU A 107 4.88 0.58 2.06
N GLU A 108 6.08 0.20 1.65
CA GLU A 108 7.13 1.11 1.24
C GLU A 108 7.63 0.77 -0.15
N ILE A 109 7.79 1.80 -1.00
CA ILE A 109 8.48 1.71 -2.29
C ILE A 109 9.90 2.23 -2.10
N VAL A 110 10.89 1.36 -2.25
CA VAL A 110 12.31 1.67 -1.97
C VAL A 110 13.15 1.52 -3.24
N PRO A 111 13.94 2.53 -3.63
CA PRO A 111 14.94 2.37 -4.69
C PRO A 111 16.09 1.48 -4.21
N ILE A 112 16.50 0.51 -5.04
CA ILE A 112 17.58 -0.47 -4.78
C ILE A 112 18.59 -0.58 -5.92
#